data_AF-A0A2M7HXB5-F1
#
_entry.id   AF-A0A2M7HXB5-F1
#
_cell.length_a   1.000
_cell.length_b   1.000
_cell.length_c   1.000
_cell.angle_alpha   90.00
_cell.angle_beta   90.00
_cell.angle_gamma   90.00
#
_symmetry.space_group_name_H-M   'P 1'
#
loop_
_entity.id
_entity.type
_entity.pdbx_description
1 polymer ?
#
loop_
_entity_poly.entity_id
_entity_poly.type
_entity_poly.pdbx_seq_one_letter_code
_entity_poly.pdbx_strand_id
1 'polypeptide(L)'
;MEKSTQWSQEDSIGPIGWVAMLLCIALFIYEHFWGNGFTTMVVMLYCTFLLPSVLLTRRVQEKYFIYTLEYIKAFRKFTIVMSALFFCLWLLATYTPLIH
;
A
#
# COMPACT_ATOMS: atom_id res chain seq x y z
N MET A 1 36.10 -13.46 9.55
CA MET A 1 35.12 -13.38 8.44
C MET A 1 34.41 -14.71 8.40
N GLU A 2 33.24 -14.79 9.02
CA GLU A 2 32.46 -16.03 9.08
C GLU A 2 31.20 -15.84 8.24
N LYS A 3 31.05 -16.72 7.25
CA LYS A 3 29.97 -16.73 6.26
C LYS A 3 28.69 -17.21 6.96
N SER A 4 27.89 -16.30 7.50
CA SER A 4 26.49 -16.62 7.87
C SER A 4 25.61 -16.50 6.62
N THR A 5 25.79 -17.44 5.69
CA THR A 5 24.81 -17.74 4.63
C THR A 5 23.60 -18.43 5.23
N GLN A 6 22.90 -17.74 6.14
CA GLN A 6 21.53 -18.06 6.46
C GLN A 6 20.68 -17.04 5.70
N TRP A 7 20.45 -17.33 4.42
CA TRP A 7 19.34 -16.75 3.68
C TRP A 7 18.05 -17.26 4.36
N SER A 8 17.71 -16.64 5.50
CA SER A 8 16.46 -16.88 6.19
C SER A 8 15.35 -16.46 5.25
N GLN A 9 14.57 -17.47 4.91
CA GLN A 9 13.40 -17.59 4.07
C GLN A 9 12.26 -16.64 4.51
N GLU A 10 12.53 -15.33 4.50
CA GLU A 10 11.54 -14.25 4.56
C GLU A 10 11.59 -13.49 3.23
N ASP A 11 11.62 -14.24 2.12
CA ASP A 11 11.60 -13.71 0.75
C ASP A 11 10.17 -13.40 0.26
N SER A 12 9.16 -13.62 1.10
CA SER A 12 7.77 -13.39 0.74
C SER A 12 7.28 -12.07 1.32
N ILE A 13 6.54 -11.32 0.49
CA ILE A 13 5.65 -10.26 0.95
C ILE A 13 4.91 -10.82 2.18
N GLY A 14 5.07 -10.18 3.34
CA GLY A 14 4.45 -10.68 4.56
C GLY A 14 2.94 -10.85 4.36
N PRO A 15 2.26 -11.69 5.14
CA PRO A 15 0.83 -11.95 4.97
C PRO A 15 -0.02 -10.66 4.92
N ILE A 16 0.39 -9.62 5.67
CA ILE A 16 -0.21 -8.28 5.62
C ILE A 16 -0.13 -7.63 4.23
N GLY A 17 0.99 -7.75 3.51
CA GLY A 17 1.14 -7.17 2.18
C GLY A 17 0.29 -7.89 1.13
N TRP A 18 0.13 -9.21 1.27
CA TRP A 18 -0.79 -9.99 0.43
C TRP A 18 -2.25 -9.60 0.67
N VAL A 19 -2.66 -9.45 1.93
CA VAL A 19 -4.00 -8.97 2.28
C VAL A 19 -4.23 -7.56 1.71
N ALA A 20 -3.25 -6.67 1.81
CA ALA A 20 -3.35 -5.32 1.27
C ALA A 20 -3.49 -5.31 -0.27
N MET A 21 -2.75 -6.18 -0.98
CA MET A 21 -2.89 -6.32 -2.44
C MET A 21 -4.26 -6.89 -2.84
N LEU A 22 -4.72 -7.94 -2.15
CA LEU A 22 -6.06 -8.51 -2.36
C LEU A 22 -7.16 -7.46 -2.13
N LEU A 23 -6.99 -6.60 -1.12
CA LEU A 23 -7.91 -5.51 -0.84
C LEU A 23 -7.91 -4.46 -1.96
N CYS A 24 -6.75 -4.07 -2.51
CA CYS A 24 -6.70 -3.18 -3.69
C CYS A 24 -7.44 -3.81 -4.89
N ILE A 25 -7.25 -5.11 -5.14
CA ILE A 25 -7.92 -5.80 -6.25
C ILE A 25 -9.45 -5.83 -6.02
N ALA A 26 -9.90 -6.13 -4.81
CA ALA A 26 -11.33 -6.13 -4.47
C ALA A 26 -11.97 -4.74 -4.67
N LEU A 27 -11.27 -3.67 -4.28
CA LEU A 27 -11.72 -2.28 -4.50
C LEU A 27 -11.79 -1.93 -5.99
N PHE A 28 -10.82 -2.38 -6.79
CA PHE A 28 -10.84 -2.18 -8.24
C PHE A 28 -12.05 -2.87 -8.89
N ILE A 29 -12.37 -4.09 -8.47
CA ILE A 29 -13.54 -4.81 -8.96
C ILE A 29 -14.82 -4.07 -8.56
N TYR A 30 -14.92 -3.64 -7.29
CA TYR A 30 -16.09 -2.88 -6.83
C TYR A 30 -16.29 -1.60 -7.63
N GLU A 31 -15.23 -0.80 -7.83
CA GLU A 31 -15.29 0.43 -8.63
C GLU A 31 -15.64 0.16 -10.10
N HIS A 32 -15.21 -0.96 -10.67
CA HIS A 32 -15.55 -1.30 -12.04
C HIS A 32 -17.07 -1.45 -12.25
N PHE A 33 -17.79 -1.94 -11.23
CA PHE A 33 -19.23 -2.19 -11.31
C PHE A 33 -20.09 -1.07 -10.71
N TRP A 34 -19.63 -0.40 -9.64
CA TRP A 34 -20.40 0.61 -8.88
C TRP A 34 -19.70 1.97 -8.74
N GLY A 35 -18.55 2.15 -9.39
CA GLY A 35 -17.75 3.36 -9.26
C GLY A 35 -18.36 4.58 -9.94
N ASN A 36 -18.09 5.75 -9.35
CA ASN A 36 -18.32 7.07 -9.92
C ASN A 36 -16.95 7.73 -10.18
N GLY A 37 -16.88 8.73 -11.07
CA GLY A 37 -15.62 9.38 -11.44
C GLY A 37 -14.80 9.89 -10.23
N PHE A 38 -15.48 10.32 -9.16
CA PHE A 38 -14.83 10.71 -7.91
C PHE A 38 -14.29 9.51 -7.10
N THR A 39 -15.10 8.46 -6.89
CA THR A 39 -14.69 7.29 -6.10
C THR A 39 -13.54 6.54 -6.78
N THR A 40 -13.55 6.49 -8.11
CA THR A 40 -12.49 5.85 -8.89
C THR A 40 -11.17 6.60 -8.76
N MET A 41 -11.18 7.94 -8.76
CA MET A 41 -9.96 8.73 -8.48
C MET A 41 -9.43 8.46 -7.07
N VAL A 42 -10.31 8.35 -6.07
CA VAL A 42 -9.91 8.05 -4.69
C VAL A 42 -9.26 6.66 -4.58
N VAL A 43 -9.81 5.63 -5.25
CA VAL A 43 -9.21 4.28 -5.27
C VAL A 43 -7.86 4.25 -6.00
N MET A 44 -7.71 5.01 -7.09
CA MET A 44 -6.42 5.12 -7.78
C MET A 44 -5.35 5.77 -6.90
N LEU A 45 -5.70 6.83 -6.15
CA LEU A 45 -4.81 7.46 -5.17
C LEU A 45 -4.46 6.47 -4.04
N TYR A 46 -5.46 5.76 -3.52
CA TYR A 46 -5.26 4.71 -2.53
C TYR A 46 -4.22 3.68 -2.99
N CYS A 47 -4.38 3.09 -4.18
CA CYS A 47 -3.45 2.07 -4.66
C CYS A 47 -2.06 2.65 -5.00
N THR A 48 -1.96 3.92 -5.41
CA THR A 48 -0.67 4.61 -5.63
C THR A 48 0.14 4.77 -4.34
N PHE A 49 -0.52 5.02 -3.21
CA PHE A 49 0.16 5.09 -1.90
C PHE A 49 0.34 3.70 -1.26
N LEU A 50 -0.51 2.72 -1.58
CA LEU A 50 -0.40 1.36 -1.06
C LEU A 50 0.77 0.57 -1.67
N LEU A 51 1.03 0.72 -2.97
CA LEU A 51 2.16 0.08 -3.65
C LEU A 51 3.52 0.35 -2.98
N PRO A 52 3.95 1.61 -2.76
CA PRO A 52 5.20 1.87 -2.06
C PRO A 52 5.16 1.42 -0.61
N SER A 53 4.01 1.45 0.07
CA SER A 53 3.87 0.93 1.44
C SER A 53 4.19 -0.58 1.56
N VAL A 54 3.72 -1.37 0.59
CA VAL A 54 3.90 -2.83 0.55
C VAL A 54 5.24 -3.24 -0.08
N LEU A 55 5.66 -2.58 -1.15
CA LEU A 55 6.88 -2.92 -1.89
C LEU A 55 8.17 -2.39 -1.25
N LEU A 56 8.12 -1.26 -0.52
CA LEU A 56 9.27 -0.78 0.27
C LEU A 56 9.42 -1.59 1.56
N THR A 57 9.77 -2.86 1.39
CA THR A 57 10.13 -3.75 2.49
C THR A 57 11.58 -3.48 2.93
N ARG A 58 11.86 -3.72 4.21
CA ARG A 58 13.13 -3.43 4.90
C ARG A 58 14.37 -3.93 4.13
N ARG A 59 14.25 -5.08 3.44
CA ARG A 59 15.34 -5.64 2.61
C ARG A 59 15.58 -4.91 1.28
N VAL A 60 14.55 -4.35 0.63
CA VAL A 60 14.74 -3.49 -0.56
C VAL A 60 15.43 -2.19 -0.14
N GLN A 61 15.09 -1.68 1.04
CA GLN A 61 15.73 -0.50 1.63
C GLN A 61 17.20 -0.76 1.97
N GLU A 62 17.51 -1.89 2.62
CA GLU A 62 18.89 -2.28 2.97
C GLU A 62 19.73 -2.63 1.74
N LYS A 63 19.14 -3.14 0.65
CA LYS A 63 19.86 -3.55 -0.55
C LYS A 63 20.16 -2.40 -1.51
N TYR A 64 19.29 -1.40 -1.60
CA TYR A 64 19.41 -0.31 -2.59
C TYR A 64 19.59 1.09 -1.97
N PHE A 65 19.28 1.28 -0.69
CA PHE A 65 19.14 2.61 -0.08
C PHE A 65 19.76 2.69 1.33
N ILE A 66 21.00 2.22 1.48
CA ILE A 66 21.72 2.18 2.77
C ILE A 66 21.82 3.56 3.44
N TYR A 67 22.01 4.64 2.66
CA TYR A 67 22.14 6.01 3.17
C TYR A 67 20.81 6.74 3.40
N THR A 68 19.69 6.20 2.92
CA THR A 68 18.36 6.82 2.98
C THR A 68 17.35 6.02 3.81
N LEU A 69 17.80 4.98 4.51
CA LEU A 69 16.98 4.09 5.35
C LEU A 69 16.04 4.83 6.32
N GLU A 70 16.52 5.89 6.99
CA GLU A 70 15.69 6.67 7.92
C GLU A 70 14.56 7.43 7.21
N TYR A 71 14.87 8.08 6.08
CA TYR A 71 13.88 8.78 5.27
C TYR A 71 12.84 7.84 4.69
N ILE A 72 13.24 6.67 4.19
CA ILE A 72 12.31 5.72 3.59
C ILE A 72 11.43 5.07 4.67
N LYS A 73 11.93 4.89 5.89
CA LYS A 73 11.09 4.43 7.02
C LYS A 73 10.01 5.45 7.37
N ALA A 74 10.33 6.74 7.39
CA ALA A 74 9.35 7.81 7.59
C ALA A 74 8.36 7.89 6.43
N PHE A 75 8.86 7.81 5.19
CA PHE A 75 8.04 7.78 3.98
C PHE A 75 7.06 6.60 3.97
N ARG A 76 7.49 5.40 4.38
CA ARG A 76 6.61 4.24 4.49
C ARG A 76 5.49 4.45 5.51
N LYS A 77 5.78 5.04 6.67
CA LYS A 77 4.73 5.39 7.63
C LYS A 77 3.74 6.40 7.04
N PHE A 78 4.26 7.40 6.35
CA PHE A 78 3.44 8.40 5.66
C PHE A 78 2.52 7.76 4.61
N THR A 79 3.04 6.86 3.77
CA THR A 79 2.23 6.19 2.74
C THR A 79 1.18 5.26 3.34
N ILE A 80 1.48 4.58 4.46
CA ILE A 80 0.48 3.81 5.23
C ILE A 80 -0.64 4.73 5.73
N VAL A 81 -0.30 5.86 6.37
CA VAL A 81 -1.31 6.81 6.89
C VAL A 81 -2.15 7.38 5.75
N MET A 82 -1.53 7.77 4.64
CA MET A 82 -2.25 8.29 3.47
C MET A 82 -3.16 7.21 2.85
N SER A 83 -2.70 5.97 2.73
CA SER A 83 -3.56 4.88 2.26
C SER A 83 -4.77 4.66 3.18
N ALA A 84 -4.60 4.73 4.51
CA ALA A 84 -5.71 4.61 5.44
C ALA A 84 -6.71 5.77 5.29
N LEU A 85 -6.22 7.00 5.11
CA LEU A 85 -7.07 8.18 4.88
C LEU A 85 -7.88 8.06 3.59
N PHE A 86 -7.25 7.66 2.47
CA PHE A 86 -7.96 7.47 1.21
C PHE A 86 -8.96 6.32 1.26
N PHE A 87 -8.67 5.25 2.02
CA PHE A 87 -9.64 4.18 2.26
C PHE A 87 -10.85 4.68 3.04
N CYS A 88 -10.65 5.49 4.10
CA CYS A 88 -11.76 6.12 4.83
C CYS A 88 -12.55 7.09 3.96
N LEU A 89 -11.89 7.89 3.13
CA LEU A 89 -12.55 8.78 2.18
C LEU A 89 -13.35 8.00 1.13
N TRP A 90 -12.84 6.88 0.66
CA TRP A 90 -13.57 5.99 -0.23
C TRP A 90 -14.83 5.46 0.45
N LEU A 91 -14.73 4.92 1.67
CA LEU A 91 -15.89 4.46 2.44
C LEU A 91 -16.92 5.58 2.62
N LEU A 92 -16.49 6.79 3.03
CA LEU A 92 -17.38 7.93 3.15
C LEU A 92 -18.04 8.29 1.81
N ALA A 93 -17.29 8.33 0.72
CA ALA A 93 -17.86 8.62 -0.60
C ALA A 93 -18.84 7.54 -1.07
N THR A 94 -18.63 6.28 -0.68
CA THR A 94 -19.55 5.17 -0.98
C THR A 94 -20.83 5.23 -0.13
N TYR A 95 -20.73 5.55 1.17
CA TYR A 95 -21.88 5.56 2.09
C TYR A 95 -22.66 6.87 2.11
N THR A 96 -22.00 7.98 1.80
CA THR A 96 -22.63 9.28 1.60
C THR A 96 -22.69 9.49 0.08
N PRO A 97 -23.77 9.08 -0.61
CA PRO A 97 -23.95 9.39 -2.02
C PRO A 97 -24.13 10.89 -2.13
N LEU A 98 -23.01 11.64 -2.17
CA LEU A 98 -23.07 13.09 -2.02
C LEU A 98 -23.63 13.79 -3.26
N ILE A 99 -23.91 13.07 -4.36
CA ILE A 99 -24.60 13.61 -5.53
C ILE A 99 -25.39 12.47 -6.19
N HIS A 100 -26.72 12.52 -6.09
CA HIS A 100 -27.61 11.88 -7.06
C HIS A 100 -27.84 12.82 -8.23
#